data_AF-A0A6C0ANK2-F1
#
_entry.id   AF-A0A6C0ANK2-F1
#
_cell.length_a   1.000
_cell.length_b   1.000
_cell.length_c   1.000
_cell.angle_alpha   90.00
_cell.angle_beta   90.00
_cell.angle_gamma   90.00
#
_symmetry.space_group_name_H-M   'P 1'
#
loop_
_entity.id
_entity.type
_entity.pdbx_description
1 polymer ?
#
loop_
_entity_poly.entity_id
_entity_poly.type
_entity_poly.pdbx_seq_one_letter_code
_entity_poly.pdbx_strand_id
1 'polypeptide(L)'
;MSDTIDQINSVIVNITNTRNQLNYMKKILAVAPENEEVLSETQTELKRIRKFYDTTSSAASFFPFGTEYVYVWELEEGKYYVGYSENLSGRLEQHTTGDGALWTKKYKPLSIVEIVRGGKDVEKAKTLEYIKLKGFEHVRGAGWCKLEYSSIPQGVQEYLSGHQKKELQGTLLSNLAE
;
A
#
# COMPACT_ATOMS: atom_id res chain seq x y z
N MET A 1 35.85 -14.83 10.45
CA MET A 1 35.58 -15.23 9.05
C MET A 1 34.07 -15.29 8.79
N SER A 2 33.27 -15.96 9.64
CA SER A 2 31.79 -15.87 9.60
C SER A 2 31.31 -14.42 9.71
N ASP A 3 31.75 -13.67 10.72
CA ASP A 3 31.30 -12.29 10.96
C ASP A 3 31.55 -11.36 9.78
N THR A 4 32.68 -11.54 9.08
CA THR A 4 33.02 -10.77 7.88
C THR A 4 32.11 -11.14 6.70
N ILE A 5 31.81 -12.43 6.53
CA ILE A 5 30.85 -12.92 5.51
C ILE A 5 29.44 -12.39 5.82
N ASP A 6 29.03 -12.39 7.08
CA ASP A 6 27.73 -11.88 7.52
C ASP A 6 27.60 -10.36 7.29
N GLN A 7 28.66 -9.60 7.56
CA GLN A 7 28.73 -8.17 7.21
C GLN A 7 28.64 -7.95 5.70
N ILE A 8 29.35 -8.73 4.89
CA ILE A 8 29.29 -8.66 3.42
C ILE A 8 27.87 -8.97 2.92
N ASN A 9 27.26 -10.04 3.41
CA ASN A 9 25.90 -10.44 3.04
C ASN A 9 24.87 -9.37 3.42
N SER A 10 25.00 -8.77 4.61
CA SER A 10 24.15 -7.65 5.03
C SER A 10 24.25 -6.46 4.07
N VAL A 11 25.46 -6.09 3.65
CA VAL A 11 25.67 -5.01 2.67
C VAL A 11 25.04 -5.35 1.31
N ILE A 12 25.21 -6.57 0.82
CA ILE A 12 24.63 -7.03 -0.46
C ILE A 12 23.10 -6.96 -0.43
N VAL A 13 22.47 -7.41 0.66
CA VAL A 13 21.02 -7.35 0.84
C VAL A 13 20.54 -5.90 0.82
N ASN A 14 21.24 -4.98 1.49
CA ASN A 14 20.88 -3.57 1.52
C ASN A 14 20.99 -2.88 0.15
N ILE A 15 22.05 -3.18 -0.62
CA ILE A 15 22.21 -2.68 -1.99
C ILE A 15 21.06 -3.19 -2.86
N THR A 16 20.72 -4.48 -2.74
CA THR A 16 19.65 -5.12 -3.49
C THR A 16 18.29 -4.49 -3.17
N ASN A 17 17.99 -4.29 -1.88
CA ASN A 17 16.75 -3.65 -1.42
C ASN A 17 16.63 -2.22 -1.92
N THR A 18 17.70 -1.43 -1.83
CA THR A 18 17.72 -0.05 -2.34
C THR A 18 17.50 0.00 -3.84
N ARG A 19 18.18 -0.88 -4.60
CA ARG A 19 17.98 -1.00 -6.05
C ARG A 19 16.54 -1.36 -6.38
N ASN A 20 15.96 -2.31 -5.65
CA ASN A 20 14.56 -2.72 -5.82
C ASN A 20 13.61 -1.55 -5.53
N GLN A 21 13.83 -0.80 -4.44
CA GLN A 21 13.03 0.37 -4.09
C GLN A 21 13.13 1.47 -5.15
N LEU A 22 14.33 1.78 -5.66
CA LEU A 22 14.51 2.78 -6.71
C LEU A 22 13.88 2.34 -8.05
N ASN A 23 14.03 1.07 -8.44
CA ASN A 23 13.37 0.52 -9.62
C ASN A 23 11.85 0.54 -9.47
N TYR A 24 11.36 0.29 -8.27
CA TYR A 24 9.95 0.38 -7.93
C TYR A 24 9.44 1.81 -8.06
N MET A 25 10.11 2.79 -7.46
CA MET A 25 9.75 4.21 -7.59
C MET A 25 9.72 4.65 -9.06
N LYS A 26 10.67 4.18 -9.88
CA LYS A 26 10.63 4.37 -11.34
C LYS A 26 9.38 3.78 -11.99
N LYS A 27 8.95 2.58 -11.60
CA LYS A 27 7.73 1.94 -12.11
C LYS A 27 6.47 2.69 -11.70
N ILE A 28 6.36 3.14 -10.44
CA ILE A 28 5.22 3.95 -9.99
C ILE A 28 5.09 5.20 -10.85
N LEU A 29 6.20 5.93 -11.02
CA LEU A 29 6.23 7.15 -11.83
C LEU A 29 5.88 6.88 -13.30
N ALA A 30 6.18 5.69 -13.82
CA ALA A 30 5.79 5.31 -15.18
C ALA A 30 4.29 4.98 -15.31
N VAL A 31 3.67 4.48 -14.24
CA VAL A 31 2.24 4.07 -14.24
C VAL A 31 1.32 5.25 -13.87
N ALA A 32 1.79 6.17 -13.03
CA ALA A 32 1.02 7.32 -12.57
C ALA A 32 1.82 8.64 -12.74
N PRO A 33 2.25 8.99 -13.96
CA PRO A 33 3.13 10.13 -14.20
C PRO A 33 2.48 11.49 -13.88
N GLU A 34 1.14 11.56 -13.87
CA GLU A 34 0.38 12.80 -13.65
C GLU A 34 -0.25 12.88 -12.25
N ASN A 35 -0.10 11.87 -11.40
CA ASN A 35 -0.65 11.88 -10.05
C ASN A 35 0.26 12.67 -9.10
N GLU A 36 -0.16 13.89 -8.74
CA GLU A 36 0.63 14.83 -7.93
C GLU A 36 0.95 14.31 -6.53
N GLU A 37 0.02 13.59 -5.90
CA GLU A 37 0.21 13.00 -4.58
C GLU A 37 1.30 11.92 -4.62
N VAL A 38 1.20 11.01 -5.60
CA VAL A 38 2.18 9.95 -5.86
C VAL A 38 3.56 10.53 -6.17
N LEU A 39 3.62 11.60 -6.97
CA LEU A 39 4.86 12.30 -7.30
C LEU A 39 5.51 12.90 -6.05
N SER A 40 4.74 13.61 -5.22
CA SER A 40 5.22 14.26 -3.99
C SER A 40 5.76 13.25 -2.98
N GLU A 41 5.03 12.14 -2.77
CA GLU A 41 5.46 11.07 -1.88
C GLU A 41 6.74 10.39 -2.40
N THR A 42 6.79 10.10 -3.70
CA THR A 42 7.98 9.52 -4.34
C THR A 42 9.21 10.42 -4.19
N GLN A 43 9.06 11.74 -4.39
CA GLN A 43 10.14 12.71 -4.19
C GLN A 43 10.60 12.79 -2.73
N THR A 44 9.65 12.71 -1.79
CA THR A 44 9.94 12.71 -0.36
C THR A 44 10.75 11.48 0.04
N GLU A 45 10.38 10.30 -0.46
CA GLU A 45 11.16 9.07 -0.24
C GLU A 45 12.54 9.14 -0.90
N LEU A 46 12.67 9.70 -2.12
CA LEU A 46 13.99 9.90 -2.75
C LEU A 46 14.90 10.77 -1.89
N LYS A 47 14.36 11.86 -1.33
CA LYS A 47 15.11 12.74 -0.42
C LYS A 47 15.54 12.01 0.85
N ARG A 48 14.68 11.16 1.42
CA ARG A 48 15.00 10.34 2.60
C ARG A 48 16.13 9.34 2.31
N ILE A 49 16.02 8.59 1.21
CA ILE A 49 17.06 7.65 0.77
C ILE A 49 18.38 8.39 0.56
N ARG A 50 18.36 9.48 -0.21
CA ARG A 50 19.56 10.28 -0.49
C ARG A 50 20.20 10.79 0.79
N LYS A 51 19.41 11.40 1.70
CA LYS A 51 19.91 11.90 2.99
C LYS A 51 20.57 10.78 3.80
N PHE A 52 19.94 9.61 3.89
CA PHE A 52 20.49 8.46 4.62
C PHE A 52 21.89 8.07 4.09
N TYR A 53 22.06 7.99 2.77
CA TYR A 53 23.35 7.68 2.15
C TYR A 53 24.38 8.81 2.30
N ASP A 54 23.96 10.07 2.20
CA ASP A 54 24.84 11.23 2.35
C ASP A 54 25.37 11.38 3.80
N THR A 55 24.56 11.04 4.82
CA THR A 55 24.95 11.15 6.24
C THR A 55 25.66 9.91 6.79
N THR A 56 25.54 8.76 6.15
CA THR A 56 26.10 7.49 6.66
C THR A 56 27.36 7.11 5.87
N SER A 57 28.50 7.71 6.21
CA SER A 57 29.78 7.46 5.51
C SER A 57 30.42 6.08 5.77
N SER A 58 29.78 5.16 6.49
CA SER A 58 30.29 3.79 6.66
C SER A 58 29.23 2.86 7.25
N ALA A 59 29.02 1.72 6.60
CA ALA A 59 28.59 0.47 7.23
C ALA A 59 27.40 0.51 8.22
N ALA A 60 26.33 1.27 7.95
CA ALA A 60 25.08 1.00 8.65
C ALA A 60 24.44 -0.27 8.07
N SER A 61 24.60 -1.38 8.79
CA SER A 61 24.05 -2.71 8.54
C SER A 61 22.51 -2.78 8.63
N PHE A 62 21.84 -1.64 8.72
CA PHE A 62 20.43 -1.56 9.02
C PHE A 62 19.79 -0.47 8.15
N PHE A 63 19.06 -0.90 7.13
CA PHE A 63 18.01 -0.08 6.52
C PHE A 63 16.81 -0.17 7.47
N PRO A 64 16.44 0.89 8.22
CA PRO A 64 15.33 0.86 9.18
C PRO A 64 13.95 0.86 8.50
N PHE A 65 13.93 0.82 7.18
CA PHE A 65 12.76 0.98 6.36
C PHE A 65 12.30 -0.39 5.90
N GLY A 66 11.23 -0.91 6.50
CA GLY A 66 10.59 -2.15 6.04
C GLY A 66 10.33 -2.12 4.54
N THR A 67 10.46 -3.28 3.89
CA THR A 67 10.08 -3.48 2.48
C THR A 67 8.58 -3.71 2.31
N GLU A 68 7.83 -3.53 3.40
CA GLU A 68 6.40 -3.72 3.57
C GLU A 68 5.62 -2.53 2.99
N TYR A 69 4.88 -2.79 1.91
CA TYR A 69 4.02 -1.79 1.29
C TYR A 69 2.60 -2.29 1.14
N VAL A 70 1.67 -1.36 1.30
CA VAL A 70 0.27 -1.50 0.97
C VAL A 70 -0.01 -0.66 -0.27
N TYR A 71 -0.68 -1.25 -1.25
CA TYR A 71 -1.00 -0.62 -2.52
C TYR A 71 -2.50 -0.73 -2.79
N VAL A 72 -3.04 0.25 -3.51
CA VAL A 72 -4.43 0.28 -3.94
C VAL A 72 -4.50 0.39 -5.46
N TRP A 73 -5.07 -0.64 -6.07
CA TRP A 73 -5.43 -0.64 -7.49
C TRP A 73 -6.82 -0.06 -7.69
N GLU A 74 -6.95 0.80 -8.69
CA GLU A 74 -8.18 0.97 -9.44
C GLU A 74 -8.23 -0.09 -10.55
N LEU A 75 -9.39 -0.73 -10.66
CA LEU A 75 -9.68 -1.79 -11.62
C LEU A 75 -10.83 -1.35 -12.53
N GLU A 76 -11.04 -2.14 -13.59
CA GLU A 76 -12.23 -2.03 -14.44
C GLU A 76 -13.53 -2.06 -13.61
N GLU A 77 -14.59 -1.48 -14.18
CA GLU A 77 -15.94 -1.42 -13.58
C GLU A 77 -15.99 -0.69 -12.22
N GLY A 78 -15.08 0.25 -11.99
CA GLY A 78 -15.03 1.05 -10.76
C GLY A 78 -14.72 0.20 -9.51
N LYS A 79 -14.04 -0.94 -9.70
CA LYS A 79 -13.64 -1.82 -8.61
C LYS A 79 -12.26 -1.43 -8.09
N TYR A 80 -11.98 -1.77 -6.83
CA TYR A 80 -10.71 -1.49 -6.19
C TYR A 80 -10.16 -2.74 -5.51
N TYR A 81 -8.84 -2.83 -5.47
CA TYR A 81 -8.12 -3.87 -4.74
C TYR A 81 -7.03 -3.26 -3.86
N VAL A 82 -7.08 -3.56 -2.57
CA VAL A 82 -6.05 -3.21 -1.60
C VAL A 82 -5.22 -4.45 -1.33
N GLY A 83 -3.91 -4.35 -1.47
CA GLY A 83 -2.99 -5.46 -1.24
C GLY A 83 -1.77 -5.06 -0.44
N TYR A 84 -1.16 -6.04 0.21
CA TYR A 84 0.12 -5.92 0.90
C TYR A 84 1.20 -6.77 0.22
N SER A 85 2.45 -6.27 0.18
CA SER A 85 3.61 -7.07 -0.23
C SER A 85 4.94 -6.54 0.29
N GLU A 86 5.86 -7.47 0.57
CA GLU A 86 7.29 -7.20 0.79
C GLU A 86 8.09 -7.11 -0.51
N ASN A 87 7.54 -7.64 -1.62
CA ASN A 87 8.09 -7.56 -2.96
C ASN A 87 7.05 -6.95 -3.90
N LEU A 88 6.79 -5.66 -3.70
CA LEU A 88 5.74 -4.96 -4.41
C LEU A 88 5.92 -5.00 -5.94
N SER A 89 7.14 -4.83 -6.45
CA SER A 89 7.39 -4.90 -7.90
C SER A 89 6.92 -6.23 -8.50
N GLY A 90 7.32 -7.36 -7.91
CA GLY A 90 6.89 -8.67 -8.39
C GLY A 90 5.38 -8.86 -8.24
N ARG A 91 4.79 -8.32 -7.17
CA ARG A 91 3.35 -8.45 -6.93
C ARG A 91 2.51 -7.63 -7.92
N LEU A 92 2.92 -6.40 -8.22
CA LEU A 92 2.26 -5.57 -9.24
C LEU A 92 2.34 -6.21 -10.61
N GLU A 93 3.51 -6.75 -10.98
CA GLU A 93 3.70 -7.48 -12.23
C GLU A 93 2.74 -8.67 -12.33
N GLN A 94 2.66 -9.52 -11.29
CA GLN A 94 1.69 -10.63 -11.23
C GLN A 94 0.25 -10.17 -11.47
N HIS A 95 -0.16 -9.04 -10.88
CA HIS A 95 -1.50 -8.50 -11.11
C HIS A 95 -1.71 -8.09 -12.57
N THR A 96 -0.71 -7.47 -13.21
CA THR A 96 -0.79 -7.07 -14.62
C THR A 96 -0.68 -8.23 -15.62
N THR A 97 0.01 -9.33 -15.26
CA THR A 97 0.18 -10.50 -16.14
C THR A 97 -0.92 -11.56 -15.98
N GLY A 98 -1.89 -11.33 -15.08
CA GLY A 98 -3.02 -12.25 -14.87
C GLY A 98 -2.77 -13.34 -13.82
N ASP A 99 -1.66 -13.28 -13.08
CA ASP A 99 -1.30 -14.18 -11.97
C ASP A 99 -1.62 -13.58 -10.58
N GLY A 100 -2.34 -12.46 -10.56
CA GLY A 100 -2.76 -11.77 -9.35
C GLY A 100 -3.89 -12.47 -8.57
N ALA A 101 -4.48 -11.71 -7.64
CA ALA A 101 -5.65 -12.15 -6.88
C ALA A 101 -6.84 -12.44 -7.80
N LEU A 102 -7.74 -13.35 -7.40
CA LEU A 102 -8.95 -13.66 -8.17
C LEU A 102 -9.76 -12.41 -8.53
N TRP A 103 -9.83 -11.43 -7.62
CA TRP A 103 -10.50 -10.16 -7.86
C TRP A 103 -9.87 -9.36 -9.01
N THR A 104 -8.53 -9.25 -9.03
CA THR A 104 -7.80 -8.57 -10.11
C THR A 104 -7.71 -9.37 -11.41
N LYS A 105 -7.99 -10.69 -11.36
CA LYS A 105 -8.18 -11.50 -12.57
C LYS A 105 -9.57 -11.27 -13.17
N LYS A 106 -10.59 -11.07 -12.34
CA LYS A 106 -11.97 -10.78 -12.74
C LYS A 106 -12.09 -9.35 -13.31
N TYR A 107 -11.50 -8.37 -12.62
CA TYR A 107 -11.50 -6.96 -12.99
C TYR A 107 -10.06 -6.50 -13.24
N LYS A 108 -9.71 -6.15 -14.48
CA LYS A 108 -8.31 -5.90 -14.81
C LYS A 108 -7.79 -4.64 -14.13
N PRO A 109 -6.52 -4.62 -13.69
CA PRO A 109 -5.89 -3.42 -13.17
C PRO A 109 -5.82 -2.30 -14.21
N LEU A 110 -6.25 -1.09 -13.83
CA LEU A 110 -6.16 0.12 -14.64
C LEU A 110 -5.00 1.00 -14.19
N SER A 111 -4.98 1.38 -12.92
CA SER A 111 -4.01 2.32 -12.38
C SER A 111 -3.78 2.07 -10.89
N ILE A 112 -2.60 2.46 -10.39
CA ILE A 112 -2.37 2.50 -8.94
C ILE A 112 -2.81 3.86 -8.42
N VAL A 113 -3.72 3.84 -7.45
CA VAL A 113 -4.29 5.05 -6.84
C VAL A 113 -3.46 5.51 -5.66
N GLU A 114 -3.01 4.56 -4.84
CA GLU A 114 -2.31 4.85 -3.59
C GLU A 114 -1.27 3.78 -3.31
N ILE A 115 -0.12 4.18 -2.76
CA ILE A 115 0.84 3.26 -2.18
C ILE A 115 1.43 3.86 -0.92
N VAL A 116 1.32 3.15 0.19
CA VAL A 116 1.82 3.58 1.49
C VAL A 116 2.70 2.51 2.12
N ARG A 117 3.65 2.93 2.94
CA ARG A 117 4.43 2.01 3.79
C ARG A 117 3.52 1.40 4.85
N GLY A 118 3.63 0.09 5.05
CA GLY A 118 2.90 -0.58 6.10
C GLY A 118 2.76 -2.09 5.92
N GLY A 119 2.52 -2.76 7.05
CA GLY A 119 2.18 -4.18 7.10
C GLY A 119 0.69 -4.45 6.92
N LYS A 120 0.28 -5.66 7.29
CA LYS A 120 -1.11 -6.15 7.18
C LYS A 120 -2.14 -5.31 7.95
N ASP A 121 -1.75 -4.67 9.04
CA ASP A 121 -2.66 -3.79 9.79
C ASP A 121 -3.01 -2.53 8.98
N VAL A 122 -2.03 -1.98 8.26
CA VAL A 122 -2.23 -0.85 7.35
C VAL A 122 -3.08 -1.29 6.16
N GLU A 123 -2.85 -2.49 5.62
CA GLU A 123 -3.66 -3.07 4.54
C GLU A 123 -5.13 -3.17 4.95
N LYS A 124 -5.39 -3.68 6.15
CA LYS A 124 -6.74 -3.80 6.70
C LYS A 124 -7.39 -2.43 6.88
N ALA A 125 -6.66 -1.45 7.44
CA ALA A 125 -7.16 -0.10 7.64
C ALA A 125 -7.52 0.57 6.30
N LYS A 126 -6.63 0.48 5.31
CA LYS A 126 -6.85 1.02 3.96
C LYS A 126 -8.01 0.33 3.23
N THR A 127 -8.15 -0.98 3.41
CA THR A 127 -9.30 -1.71 2.85
C THR A 127 -10.61 -1.20 3.42
N LEU A 128 -10.69 -0.99 4.73
CA LEU A 128 -11.89 -0.45 5.39
C LEU A 128 -12.17 1.00 5.00
N GLU A 129 -11.14 1.83 4.85
CA GLU A 129 -11.24 3.19 4.35
C GLU A 129 -11.86 3.22 2.94
N TYR A 130 -11.33 2.43 2.01
CA TYR A 130 -11.88 2.35 0.65
C TYR A 130 -13.28 1.74 0.64
N ILE A 131 -13.59 0.75 1.49
CA ILE A 131 -14.96 0.21 1.63
C ILE A 131 -15.93 1.32 2.06
N LYS A 132 -15.54 2.19 3.00
CA LYS A 132 -16.37 3.33 3.42
C LYS A 132 -16.61 4.29 2.25
N LEU A 133 -15.58 4.56 1.45
CA LEU A 133 -15.64 5.55 0.36
C LEU A 133 -16.37 5.02 -0.88
N LYS A 134 -16.23 3.74 -1.21
CA LYS A 134 -16.66 3.15 -2.48
C LYS A 134 -17.74 2.08 -2.35
N GLY A 135 -18.02 1.60 -1.15
CA GLY A 135 -18.94 0.49 -0.90
C GLY A 135 -18.24 -0.87 -0.87
N PHE A 136 -18.76 -1.78 -0.05
CA PHE A 136 -18.17 -3.12 0.16
C PHE A 136 -18.17 -3.97 -1.12
N GLU A 137 -19.17 -3.79 -1.97
CA GLU A 137 -19.32 -4.45 -3.27
C GLU A 137 -18.28 -4.04 -4.32
N HIS A 138 -17.56 -2.93 -4.09
CA HIS A 138 -16.54 -2.42 -5.01
C HIS A 138 -15.11 -2.75 -4.58
N VAL A 139 -14.88 -3.13 -3.32
CA VAL A 139 -13.53 -3.20 -2.76
C VAL A 139 -13.20 -4.60 -2.23
N ARG A 140 -12.00 -5.09 -2.54
CA ARG A 140 -11.42 -6.29 -1.91
C ARG A 140 -10.03 -6.01 -1.39
N GLY A 141 -9.63 -6.68 -0.32
CA GLY A 141 -8.31 -6.54 0.27
C GLY A 141 -8.21 -7.16 1.66
N ALA A 142 -7.00 -7.30 2.17
CA ALA A 142 -6.72 -7.96 3.45
C ALA A 142 -7.44 -9.33 3.56
N GLY A 143 -8.34 -9.49 4.54
CA GLY A 143 -9.12 -10.71 4.72
C GLY A 143 -10.40 -10.80 3.87
N TRP A 144 -10.77 -9.74 3.15
CA TRP A 144 -12.03 -9.65 2.40
C TRP A 144 -11.80 -9.79 0.90
N CYS A 145 -11.39 -10.97 0.48
CA CYS A 145 -10.93 -11.24 -0.89
C CYS A 145 -11.79 -12.26 -1.67
N LYS A 146 -12.92 -12.72 -1.13
CA LYS A 146 -13.83 -13.61 -1.88
C LYS A 146 -14.49 -12.83 -3.01
N LEU A 147 -14.74 -13.48 -4.15
CA LEU A 147 -15.44 -12.84 -5.27
C LEU A 147 -16.85 -12.41 -4.83
N GLU A 148 -17.59 -13.33 -4.24
CA GLU A 148 -18.96 -13.12 -3.80
C GLU A 148 -19.10 -13.31 -2.29
N TYR A 149 -19.97 -12.51 -1.68
CA TYR A 149 -20.37 -12.59 -0.28
C TYR A 149 -21.89 -12.61 -0.21
N SER A 150 -22.46 -13.47 0.64
CA SER A 150 -23.91 -13.50 0.88
C SER A 150 -24.40 -12.31 1.72
N SER A 151 -23.52 -11.73 2.51
CA SER A 151 -23.76 -10.55 3.34
C SER A 151 -22.44 -9.85 3.67
N ILE A 152 -22.51 -8.58 4.06
CA ILE A 152 -21.34 -7.84 4.52
C ILE A 152 -20.79 -8.53 5.78
N PRO A 153 -19.50 -8.91 5.82
CA PRO A 153 -18.90 -9.53 6.98
C PRO A 153 -19.02 -8.64 8.23
N GLN A 154 -19.28 -9.26 9.38
CA GLN A 154 -19.51 -8.57 10.65
C GLN A 154 -18.47 -7.49 10.96
N GLY A 155 -17.17 -7.79 10.83
CA GLY A 155 -16.11 -6.82 11.12
C GLY A 155 -16.12 -5.57 10.22
N VAL A 156 -16.65 -5.68 8.99
CA VAL A 156 -16.86 -4.53 8.11
C VAL A 156 -18.10 -3.75 8.55
N GLN A 157 -19.17 -4.45 8.90
CA GLN A 157 -20.41 -3.83 9.36
C GLN A 157 -20.22 -3.06 10.68
N GLU A 158 -19.44 -3.60 11.61
CA GLU A 158 -19.03 -2.95 12.86
C GLU A 158 -18.23 -1.67 12.59
N TYR A 159 -17.28 -1.73 11.67
CA TYR A 159 -16.50 -0.55 11.27
C TYR A 159 -17.41 0.55 10.69
N LEU A 160 -18.30 0.21 9.75
CA LEU A 160 -19.19 1.18 9.10
C LEU A 160 -20.16 1.82 10.09
N SER A 161 -20.78 1.01 10.96
CA SER A 161 -21.73 1.51 11.97
C SER A 161 -21.07 2.38 13.05
N GLY A 162 -19.83 2.05 13.45
CA GLY A 162 -19.05 2.86 14.38
C GLY A 162 -18.71 4.26 13.84
N HIS A 163 -18.48 4.38 12.53
CA HIS A 163 -18.15 5.66 11.91
C HIS A 163 -19.38 6.56 11.71
N GLN A 164 -20.54 6.01 11.33
CA GLN A 164 -21.79 6.79 11.23
C GLN A 164 -22.15 7.46 12.58
N LYS A 165 -21.96 6.75 13.69
CA LYS A 165 -22.22 7.31 15.03
C LYS A 165 -21.31 8.49 15.35
N LYS A 166 -20.03 8.44 14.97
CA LYS A 166 -19.07 9.53 15.17
C LYS A 166 -19.38 10.74 14.29
N GLU A 167 -19.76 10.53 13.02
CA GLU A 167 -20.16 11.61 12.11
C GLU A 167 -21.39 12.35 12.66
N LEU A 168 -22.42 11.62 13.09
CA LEU A 168 -23.62 12.21 13.69
C LEU A 168 -23.31 13.01 14.98
N GLN A 169 -22.44 12.49 15.85
CA GLN A 169 -22.01 13.20 17.06
C GLN A 169 -21.20 14.46 16.73
N GLY A 170 -20.31 14.38 15.74
CA GLY A 170 -19.53 15.54 15.27
C GLY A 170 -20.42 16.65 14.72
N THR A 171 -21.40 16.31 13.88
CA THR A 171 -22.37 17.27 13.35
C THR A 171 -23.27 17.86 14.44
N LEU A 172 -23.69 17.06 15.43
CA LEU A 172 -24.46 17.59 16.56
C LEU A 172 -23.65 18.59 17.39
N LEU A 173 -22.38 18.32 17.64
CA LEU A 173 -21.50 19.20 18.41
C LEU A 173 -21.17 20.49 17.64
N SER A 174 -20.98 20.43 16.32
CA SER A 174 -20.77 21.64 15.51
C SER A 174 -22.01 22.54 15.49
N ASN A 175 -23.20 21.95 15.37
CA ASN A 175 -24.46 22.71 15.32
C ASN A 175 -24.88 23.29 16.68
N LEU A 176 -24.28 22.82 17.79
CA LEU A 176 -24.48 23.38 19.13
C LEU A 176 -23.45 24.49 19.46
N ALA A 177 -22.42 24.66 18.64
CA ALA A 177 -21.37 25.66 18.81
C ALA A 177 -21.57 26.92 17.94
N GLU A 178 -22.61 26.94 17.09
CA GLU A 178 -23.13 28.10 16.34
C GLU A 178 -24.33 28.73 17.07
#